data_AF-A0A1F0UH40-F1
#
_entry.id   AF-A0A1F0UH40-F1
#
_cell.length_a   1.000
_cell.length_b   1.000
_cell.length_c   1.000
_cell.angle_alpha   90.00
_cell.angle_beta   90.00
_cell.angle_gamma   90.00
#
_symmetry.space_group_name_H-M   'P 1'
#
loop_
_entity.id
_entity.type
_entity.pdbx_description
1 polymer ?
#
loop_
_entity_poly.entity_id
_entity_poly.type
_entity_poly.pdbx_seq_one_letter_code
_entity_poly.pdbx_strand_id
1 'polypeptide(L)'
;MTSYEYKVNFKEDEEIVFTSSMSDITIDAPITLRLAGNKIDITSPTYLCCKKIKICVDEINICNREPESKVVIEPDEMIVATDTGNYPTICNNEKVGNHLVVIYPGRVEYPFSQYAVEDYKKNARLTPEMRDAYQKLRRTLIMFRSHSKGKLAKIKAKIDNRIGKTDIGKKVIDSLLKKNIIYQDKQMYIINNTAMDKFLGVKFDGIRTCVMSDAILLFLEDCCKKKEDKC
;
A
#
# COMPACT_ATOMS: atom_id res chain seq x y z
N MET A 1 17.09 -10.66 -14.57
CA MET A 1 16.28 -9.47 -14.22
C MET A 1 17.17 -8.54 -13.42
N THR A 2 17.60 -7.43 -14.01
CA THR A 2 18.56 -6.51 -13.39
C THR A 2 17.81 -5.61 -12.42
N SER A 3 18.14 -5.71 -11.13
CA SER A 3 17.56 -4.86 -10.08
C SER A 3 18.52 -3.72 -9.81
N TYR A 4 18.11 -2.49 -10.12
CA TYR A 4 18.86 -1.30 -9.74
C TYR A 4 18.41 -0.83 -8.36
N GLU A 5 19.35 -0.46 -7.51
CA GLU A 5 19.09 0.07 -6.17
C GLU A 5 19.74 1.45 -6.07
N TYR A 6 18.89 2.46 -5.91
CA TYR A 6 19.32 3.84 -5.70
C TYR A 6 18.98 4.24 -4.28
N LYS A 7 19.88 4.99 -3.63
CA LYS A 7 19.57 5.71 -2.40
C LYS A 7 19.34 7.17 -2.78
N VAL A 8 18.15 7.64 -2.46
CA VAL A 8 17.78 9.05 -2.60
C VAL A 8 17.47 9.56 -1.19
N ASN A 9 18.08 10.67 -0.82
CA ASN A 9 17.80 11.35 0.44
C ASN A 9 16.83 12.48 0.13
N PHE A 10 15.72 12.55 0.86
CA PHE A 10 14.74 13.62 0.76
C PHE A 10 14.81 14.47 2.01
N LYS A 11 14.76 15.79 1.85
CA LYS A 11 14.43 16.69 2.96
C LYS A 11 12.93 16.59 3.25
N GLU A 12 12.52 16.94 4.47
CA GLU A 12 11.13 16.79 4.90
C GLU A 12 10.13 17.58 4.03
N ASP A 13 10.60 18.65 3.39
CA ASP A 13 9.80 19.56 2.56
C ASP A 13 9.91 19.27 1.05
N GLU A 14 10.76 18.31 0.64
CA GLU A 14 10.94 17.97 -0.76
C GLU A 14 9.78 17.12 -1.30
N GLU A 15 9.39 17.43 -2.54
CA GLU A 15 8.27 16.77 -3.23
C GLU A 15 8.80 15.88 -4.35
N ILE A 16 8.22 14.68 -4.49
CA ILE A 16 8.35 13.92 -5.73
C ILE A 16 7.21 14.34 -6.65
N VAL A 17 7.57 14.93 -7.79
CA VAL A 17 6.60 15.45 -8.76
C VAL A 17 6.41 14.46 -9.91
N PHE A 18 5.16 14.12 -10.20
CA PHE A 18 4.75 13.36 -11.37
C PHE A 18 3.94 14.26 -12.31
N THR A 19 4.33 14.33 -13.59
CA THR A 19 3.81 15.34 -14.53
C THR A 19 3.06 14.79 -15.74
N SER A 20 3.09 13.48 -15.98
CA SER A 20 2.53 12.91 -17.22
C SER A 20 1.90 11.54 -17.03
N SER A 21 2.69 10.53 -16.67
CA SER A 21 2.17 9.19 -16.47
C SER A 21 2.93 8.39 -15.42
N MET A 22 2.22 7.43 -14.83
CA MET A 22 2.78 6.45 -13.91
C MET A 22 2.12 5.09 -14.11
N SER A 23 2.91 4.02 -14.05
CA SER A 23 2.41 2.65 -14.21
C SER A 23 3.29 1.67 -13.46
N ASP A 24 2.70 0.66 -12.82
CA ASP A 24 3.44 -0.39 -12.10
C ASP A 24 4.36 0.19 -11.01
N ILE A 25 3.87 1.25 -10.33
CA ILE A 25 4.61 1.98 -9.30
C ILE A 25 4.10 1.59 -7.92
N THR A 26 5.02 1.40 -6.98
CA THR A 26 4.72 1.30 -5.55
C THR A 26 5.57 2.33 -4.81
N ILE A 27 4.93 3.37 -4.30
CA ILE A 27 5.53 4.33 -3.38
C ILE A 27 4.98 4.04 -2.00
N ASP A 28 5.91 3.86 -1.07
CA ASP A 28 5.56 3.68 0.34
C ASP A 28 6.64 4.31 1.22
N ALA A 29 6.50 5.61 1.42
CA ALA A 29 7.46 6.43 2.12
C ALA A 29 6.77 7.67 2.72
N PRO A 30 7.24 8.20 3.86
CA PRO A 30 6.66 9.38 4.50
C PRO A 30 7.08 10.69 3.78
N ILE A 31 6.79 10.77 2.48
CA ILE A 31 7.16 11.87 1.59
C ILE A 31 5.93 12.63 1.10
N THR A 32 6.16 13.79 0.50
CA THR A 32 5.13 14.51 -0.25
C THR A 32 5.18 14.09 -1.72
N LEU A 33 4.04 13.63 -2.25
CA LEU A 33 3.84 13.39 -3.67
C LEU A 33 3.05 14.55 -4.27
N ARG A 34 3.49 15.06 -5.42
CA ARG A 34 2.75 16.07 -6.17
C ARG A 34 2.40 15.54 -7.56
N LEU A 35 1.11 15.46 -7.85
CA LEU A 35 0.60 15.24 -9.20
C LEU A 35 0.43 16.61 -9.85
N ALA A 36 1.14 16.90 -10.93
CA ALA A 36 1.19 18.21 -11.55
C ALA A 36 0.98 18.14 -13.07
N GLY A 37 0.71 19.29 -13.68
CA GLY A 37 0.46 19.43 -15.12
C GLY A 37 -1.03 19.46 -15.44
N ASN A 38 -1.39 19.48 -16.72
CA ASN A 38 -2.80 19.59 -17.11
C ASN A 38 -3.55 18.26 -16.94
N LYS A 39 -2.87 17.14 -17.24
CA LYS A 39 -3.43 15.80 -17.27
C LYS A 39 -2.39 14.79 -16.80
N ILE A 40 -2.82 13.79 -16.04
CA ILE A 40 -1.97 12.66 -15.64
C ILE A 40 -2.65 11.32 -15.88
N ASP A 41 -1.90 10.36 -16.42
CA ASP A 41 -2.36 8.99 -16.64
C ASP A 41 -1.77 8.05 -15.59
N ILE A 42 -2.63 7.48 -14.74
CA ILE A 42 -2.27 6.54 -13.69
C ILE A 42 -2.75 5.15 -14.09
N THR A 43 -1.82 4.31 -14.49
CA THR A 43 -2.10 2.94 -14.93
C THR A 43 -1.94 1.96 -13.78
N SER A 44 -2.96 1.14 -13.53
CA SER A 44 -2.87 0.05 -12.56
C SER A 44 -1.92 -1.07 -13.02
N PRO A 45 -1.24 -1.78 -12.09
CA PRO A 45 -1.28 -1.57 -10.65
C PRO A 45 -0.43 -0.34 -10.22
N THR A 46 -0.98 0.52 -9.37
CA THR A 46 -0.22 1.64 -8.79
C THR A 46 -0.62 1.81 -7.32
N TYR A 47 0.36 1.96 -6.44
CA TYR A 47 0.15 2.13 -4.99
C TYR A 47 0.92 3.34 -4.50
N LEU A 48 0.21 4.34 -3.97
CA LEU A 48 0.76 5.59 -3.47
C LEU A 48 0.44 5.73 -1.98
N CYS A 49 1.31 5.19 -1.13
CA CYS A 49 1.26 5.37 0.32
C CYS A 49 2.27 6.47 0.71
N CYS A 50 1.78 7.59 1.22
CA CYS A 50 2.63 8.77 1.44
C CYS A 50 2.18 9.62 2.64
N LYS A 51 3.06 10.50 3.12
CA LYS A 51 2.69 11.46 4.19
C LYS A 51 1.68 12.47 3.64
N LYS A 52 1.95 13.01 2.45
CA LYS A 52 1.10 14.02 1.82
C LYS A 52 0.97 13.76 0.33
N ILE A 53 -0.23 13.93 -0.21
CA ILE A 53 -0.44 14.03 -1.66
C ILE A 53 -1.04 15.38 -2.02
N LYS A 54 -0.40 16.07 -2.97
CA LYS A 54 -0.86 17.31 -3.58
C LYS A 54 -1.35 17.03 -4.98
N ILE A 55 -2.59 17.37 -5.25
CA ILE A 55 -3.26 17.13 -6.53
C ILE A 55 -3.42 18.48 -7.21
N CYS A 56 -2.46 18.77 -8.10
CA CYS A 56 -2.33 20.01 -8.86
C CYS A 56 -2.48 19.73 -10.35
N VAL A 57 -3.47 18.90 -10.70
CA VAL A 57 -3.76 18.46 -12.07
C VAL A 57 -5.25 18.61 -12.33
N ASP A 58 -5.62 19.05 -13.53
CA ASP A 58 -7.04 19.25 -13.87
C ASP A 58 -7.73 17.94 -14.29
N GLU A 59 -6.99 16.99 -14.88
CA GLU A 59 -7.52 15.70 -15.34
C GLU A 59 -6.67 14.52 -14.85
N ILE A 60 -7.31 13.52 -14.23
CA ILE A 60 -6.68 12.27 -13.83
C ILE A 60 -7.33 11.12 -14.61
N ASN A 61 -6.58 10.46 -15.48
CA ASN A 61 -7.04 9.25 -16.14
C ASN A 61 -6.57 8.02 -15.37
N ILE A 62 -7.53 7.21 -14.97
CA ILE A 62 -7.26 5.90 -14.41
C ILE A 62 -7.29 4.89 -15.55
N CYS A 63 -6.14 4.28 -15.84
CA CYS A 63 -5.99 3.27 -16.89
C CYS A 63 -5.83 1.88 -16.26
N ASN A 64 -6.40 0.86 -16.91
CA ASN A 64 -6.33 -0.52 -16.42
C ASN A 64 -5.59 -1.43 -17.40
N ARG A 65 -4.68 -2.25 -16.87
CA ARG A 65 -4.06 -3.35 -17.62
C ARG A 65 -4.78 -4.66 -17.40
N GLU A 66 -5.29 -4.88 -16.20
CA GLU A 66 -5.95 -6.13 -15.79
C GLU A 66 -7.23 -5.85 -14.99
N PRO A 67 -8.29 -6.67 -15.11
CA PRO A 67 -9.59 -6.43 -14.45
C PRO A 67 -9.50 -6.26 -12.93
N GLU A 68 -8.57 -6.97 -12.28
CA GLU A 68 -8.43 -6.97 -10.81
C GLU A 68 -7.41 -5.94 -10.30
N SER A 69 -6.63 -5.34 -11.20
CA SER A 69 -5.61 -4.37 -10.82
C SER A 69 -6.24 -3.02 -10.45
N LYS A 70 -5.64 -2.34 -9.45
CA LYS A 70 -6.15 -1.08 -8.88
C LYS A 70 -5.07 -0.02 -8.83
N VAL A 71 -5.51 1.23 -8.84
CA VAL A 71 -4.79 2.39 -8.35
C VAL A 71 -5.24 2.65 -6.92
N VAL A 72 -4.30 2.63 -5.98
CA VAL A 72 -4.57 2.91 -4.57
C VAL A 72 -3.83 4.18 -4.15
N ILE A 73 -4.56 5.12 -3.56
CA ILE A 73 -4.04 6.36 -3.00
C ILE A 73 -4.32 6.36 -1.50
N GLU A 74 -3.27 6.34 -0.69
CA GLU A 74 -3.33 6.26 0.78
C GLU A 74 -2.39 7.30 1.42
N PRO A 75 -2.80 8.58 1.47
CA PRO A 75 -2.04 9.63 2.11
C PRO A 75 -2.45 9.83 3.58
N ASP A 76 -1.56 10.33 4.42
CA ASP A 76 -1.95 10.87 5.73
C ASP A 76 -2.65 12.24 5.58
N GLU A 77 -2.24 13.04 4.59
CA GLU A 77 -2.81 14.35 4.26
C GLU A 77 -3.05 14.48 2.74
N MET A 78 -4.25 14.94 2.35
CA MET A 78 -4.61 15.17 0.95
C MET A 78 -4.94 16.64 0.72
N ILE A 79 -4.30 17.25 -0.29
CA ILE A 79 -4.54 18.62 -0.73
C ILE A 79 -4.93 18.61 -2.21
N VAL A 80 -6.07 19.20 -2.54
CA VAL A 80 -6.51 19.43 -3.92
C VAL A 80 -6.36 20.93 -4.22
N ALA A 81 -5.45 21.27 -5.12
CA ALA A 81 -5.11 22.65 -5.47
C ALA A 81 -4.73 22.69 -6.95
N THR A 82 -5.73 22.64 -7.82
CA THR A 82 -5.57 22.75 -9.27
C THR A 82 -5.29 24.19 -9.67
N ASP A 83 -4.58 24.38 -10.79
CA ASP A 83 -4.25 25.72 -11.28
C ASP A 83 -5.51 26.46 -11.76
N THR A 84 -6.57 25.73 -12.14
CA THR A 84 -7.86 26.29 -12.56
C THR A 84 -8.77 26.68 -11.39
N GLY A 85 -8.43 26.27 -10.15
CA GLY A 85 -9.29 26.43 -8.98
C GLY A 85 -10.52 25.52 -8.96
N ASN A 86 -10.71 24.69 -9.99
CA ASN A 86 -11.79 23.71 -10.06
C ASN A 86 -11.37 22.36 -9.50
N TYR A 87 -12.33 21.52 -9.12
CA TYR A 87 -12.03 20.14 -8.77
C TYR A 87 -11.49 19.38 -10.00
N PRO A 88 -10.50 18.47 -9.82
CA PRO A 88 -10.00 17.66 -10.92
C PRO A 88 -11.12 16.77 -11.47
N THR A 89 -11.09 16.50 -12.76
CA THR A 89 -11.94 15.48 -13.38
C THR A 89 -11.22 14.14 -13.31
N ILE A 90 -11.89 13.11 -12.76
CA ILE A 90 -11.36 11.75 -12.75
C ILE A 90 -12.03 10.97 -13.88
N CYS A 91 -11.27 10.64 -14.91
CA CYS A 91 -11.70 9.92 -16.09
C CYS A 91 -11.25 8.46 -16.04
N ASN A 92 -12.00 7.57 -16.70
CA ASN A 92 -11.55 6.21 -17.01
C ASN A 92 -12.24 5.76 -18.31
N ASN A 93 -11.52 5.02 -19.14
CA ASN A 93 -12.05 4.42 -20.36
C ASN A 93 -13.05 3.28 -20.05
N GLU A 94 -13.07 2.74 -18.83
CA GLU A 94 -13.98 1.68 -18.37
C GLU A 94 -14.33 1.87 -16.86
N LYS A 95 -15.63 1.95 -16.51
CA LYS A 95 -16.20 2.07 -15.12
C LYS A 95 -15.19 2.34 -13.98
N VAL A 96 -14.85 3.63 -13.76
CA VAL A 96 -13.87 4.13 -12.76
C VAL A 96 -14.04 3.50 -11.36
N GLY A 97 -15.30 3.32 -10.93
CA GLY A 97 -15.64 2.98 -9.54
C GLY A 97 -14.99 1.70 -9.00
N ASN A 98 -14.55 0.80 -9.87
CA ASN A 98 -13.89 -0.43 -9.45
C ASN A 98 -12.36 -0.32 -9.41
N HIS A 99 -11.72 0.70 -9.97
CA HIS A 99 -10.27 0.67 -10.22
C HIS A 99 -9.46 1.71 -9.45
N LEU A 100 -10.09 2.77 -8.97
CA LEU A 100 -9.48 3.73 -8.04
C LEU A 100 -9.98 3.46 -6.63
N VAL A 101 -9.05 3.38 -5.68
CA VAL A 101 -9.34 3.22 -4.25
C VAL A 101 -8.62 4.32 -3.50
N VAL A 102 -9.36 5.09 -2.71
CA VAL A 102 -8.82 6.14 -1.85
C VAL A 102 -9.01 5.72 -0.39
N ILE A 103 -7.91 5.66 0.35
CA ILE A 103 -7.89 5.35 1.78
C ILE A 103 -7.36 6.58 2.48
N TYR A 104 -8.22 7.25 3.24
CA TYR A 104 -7.87 8.49 3.92
C TYR A 104 -8.49 8.49 5.32
N PRO A 105 -7.73 8.81 6.38
CA PRO A 105 -8.25 8.82 7.74
C PRO A 105 -9.24 9.97 7.99
N GLY A 106 -9.21 11.03 7.18
CA GLY A 106 -10.12 12.17 7.27
C GLY A 106 -11.33 12.07 6.35
N ARG A 107 -12.11 13.15 6.29
CA ARG A 107 -13.16 13.31 5.27
C ARG A 107 -12.50 13.46 3.91
N VAL A 108 -12.83 12.58 2.97
CA VAL A 108 -12.42 12.72 1.56
C VAL A 108 -13.35 13.70 0.88
N GLU A 109 -12.80 14.69 0.18
CA GLU A 109 -13.56 15.69 -0.58
C GLU A 109 -13.84 15.21 -2.01
N TYR A 110 -14.79 15.86 -2.68
CA TYR A 110 -15.05 15.62 -4.10
C TYR A 110 -13.79 15.96 -4.93
N PRO A 111 -13.49 15.23 -6.02
CA PRO A 111 -14.20 14.05 -6.56
C PRO A 111 -13.79 12.73 -5.88
N PHE A 112 -12.73 12.73 -5.08
CA PHE A 112 -12.11 11.53 -4.50
C PHE A 112 -13.04 10.77 -3.55
N SER A 113 -14.02 11.47 -2.96
CA SER A 113 -15.03 10.89 -2.07
C SER A 113 -15.82 9.75 -2.72
N GLN A 114 -15.95 9.75 -4.05
CA GLN A 114 -16.64 8.68 -4.81
C GLN A 114 -15.85 7.36 -4.84
N TYR A 115 -14.56 7.41 -4.50
CA TYR A 115 -13.64 6.27 -4.53
C TYR A 115 -13.08 5.95 -3.15
N ALA A 116 -13.58 6.65 -2.12
CA ALA A 116 -13.19 6.43 -0.75
C ALA A 116 -13.69 5.06 -0.28
N VAL A 117 -12.84 4.29 0.40
CA VAL A 117 -13.27 3.05 1.05
C VAL A 117 -14.26 3.41 2.17
N GLU A 118 -15.53 3.03 2.01
CA GLU A 118 -16.60 3.28 2.99
C GLU A 118 -16.39 2.61 4.35
N ASP A 119 -15.42 1.69 4.45
CA ASP A 119 -15.09 0.96 5.69
C ASP A 119 -14.27 1.81 6.68
N TYR A 120 -14.66 3.08 6.83
CA TYR A 120 -14.20 3.98 7.90
C TYR A 120 -14.37 3.31 9.28
N LYS A 121 -15.37 2.45 9.47
CA LYS A 121 -15.58 1.71 10.73
C LYS A 121 -14.48 0.70 11.03
N LYS A 122 -13.95 -0.06 10.06
CA LYS A 122 -12.78 -0.93 10.31
C LYS A 122 -11.48 -0.14 10.44
N ASN A 123 -11.29 0.92 9.67
CA ASN A 123 -10.13 1.81 9.82
C ASN A 123 -10.13 2.58 11.16
N ALA A 124 -11.31 2.93 11.69
CA ALA A 124 -11.47 3.53 13.01
C ALA A 124 -11.11 2.56 14.15
N ARG A 125 -11.20 1.24 13.94
CA ARG A 125 -10.76 0.23 14.93
C ARG A 125 -9.24 0.13 15.03
N LEU A 126 -8.50 0.63 14.03
CA LEU A 126 -7.04 0.56 14.05
C LEU A 126 -6.46 1.66 14.94
N THR A 127 -5.83 1.24 16.04
CA THR A 127 -4.93 2.10 16.80
C THR A 127 -3.73 2.54 15.94
N PRO A 128 -3.01 3.61 16.29
CA PRO A 128 -1.81 4.01 15.55
C PRO A 128 -0.78 2.88 15.39
N GLU A 129 -0.59 2.05 16.42
CA GLU A 129 0.30 0.88 16.36
C GLU A 129 -0.20 -0.19 15.38
N MET A 130 -1.52 -0.45 15.36
CA MET A 130 -2.12 -1.39 14.39
C MET A 130 -2.03 -0.87 12.96
N ARG A 131 -2.12 0.45 12.75
CA ARG A 131 -1.92 1.06 11.42
C ARG A 131 -0.48 0.87 10.95
N ASP A 132 0.51 1.13 11.80
CA ASP A 132 1.91 0.87 11.47
C ASP A 132 2.12 -0.63 11.19
N ALA A 133 1.59 -1.52 12.04
CA ALA A 133 1.64 -2.97 11.79
C ALA A 133 1.02 -3.36 10.44
N TYR A 134 -0.11 -2.77 10.07
CA TYR A 134 -0.77 -3.03 8.79
C TYR A 134 0.07 -2.55 7.61
N GLN A 135 0.65 -1.35 7.71
CA GLN A 135 1.58 -0.84 6.70
C GLN A 135 2.80 -1.76 6.56
N LYS A 136 3.40 -2.21 7.67
CA LYS A 136 4.53 -3.16 7.65
C LYS A 136 4.14 -4.51 7.04
N LEU A 137 2.94 -5.02 7.35
CA LEU A 137 2.39 -6.25 6.78
C LEU A 137 2.26 -6.12 5.27
N ARG A 138 1.58 -5.07 4.80
CA ARG A 138 1.41 -4.79 3.36
C ARG A 138 2.74 -4.62 2.67
N ARG A 139 3.63 -3.77 3.19
CA ARG A 139 5.00 -3.57 2.66
C ARG A 139 5.74 -4.89 2.51
N THR A 140 5.66 -5.75 3.51
CA THR A 140 6.33 -7.06 3.48
C THR A 140 5.79 -7.90 2.34
N LEU A 141 4.47 -8.07 2.25
CA LEU A 141 3.83 -8.95 1.29
C LEU A 141 3.96 -8.42 -0.15
N ILE A 142 3.78 -7.11 -0.38
CA ILE A 142 3.94 -6.52 -1.72
C ILE A 142 5.39 -6.50 -2.21
N MET A 143 6.39 -6.89 -1.41
CA MET A 143 7.77 -7.04 -1.89
C MET A 143 8.03 -8.36 -2.62
N PHE A 144 7.16 -9.36 -2.44
CA PHE A 144 7.30 -10.67 -3.07
C PHE A 144 6.95 -10.58 -4.56
N ARG A 145 7.73 -11.28 -5.39
CA ARG A 145 7.54 -11.31 -6.84
C ARG A 145 7.67 -12.74 -7.33
N SER A 146 7.13 -13.00 -8.51
CA SER A 146 7.27 -14.28 -9.19
C SER A 146 8.75 -14.64 -9.32
N HIS A 147 9.07 -15.83 -8.83
CA HIS A 147 10.38 -16.44 -8.87
C HIS A 147 10.26 -17.83 -9.52
N SER A 148 11.39 -18.53 -9.67
CA SER A 148 11.47 -19.88 -10.22
C SER A 148 10.30 -20.77 -9.79
N LYS A 149 9.70 -21.47 -10.74
CA LYS A 149 8.58 -22.43 -10.52
C LYS A 149 7.29 -21.77 -10.01
N GLY A 150 7.03 -20.50 -10.36
CA GLY A 150 5.77 -19.82 -10.07
C GLY A 150 5.57 -19.42 -8.60
N LYS A 151 6.60 -19.55 -7.77
CA LYS A 151 6.54 -19.17 -6.35
C LYS A 151 6.74 -17.67 -6.19
N LEU A 152 6.02 -17.05 -5.26
CA LEU A 152 6.28 -15.67 -4.84
C LEU A 152 7.37 -15.67 -3.77
N ALA A 153 8.52 -15.06 -4.08
CA ALA A 153 9.69 -15.08 -3.19
C ALA A 153 10.38 -13.72 -3.09
N LYS A 154 11.12 -13.51 -2.00
CA LYS A 154 11.97 -12.34 -1.78
C LYS A 154 13.18 -12.69 -0.91
N ILE A 155 14.33 -12.08 -1.17
CA ILE A 155 15.53 -12.25 -0.35
C ILE A 155 15.21 -11.84 1.10
N LYS A 156 15.45 -12.75 2.05
CA LYS A 156 15.20 -12.56 3.49
C LYS A 156 15.81 -11.26 4.00
N ALA A 157 17.11 -11.07 3.76
CA ALA A 157 17.83 -9.88 4.21
C ALA A 157 17.23 -8.57 3.67
N LYS A 158 16.52 -8.57 2.53
CA LYS A 158 15.85 -7.38 2.01
C LYS A 158 14.59 -7.04 2.79
N ILE A 159 13.83 -8.04 3.25
CA ILE A 159 12.66 -7.84 4.11
C ILE A 159 13.13 -7.42 5.52
N ASP A 160 14.07 -8.16 6.10
CA ASP A 160 14.57 -7.90 7.46
C ASP A 160 15.17 -6.48 7.58
N ASN A 161 15.97 -6.05 6.60
CA ASN A 161 16.60 -4.73 6.63
C ASN A 161 15.62 -3.58 6.35
N ARG A 162 14.52 -3.82 5.63
CA ARG A 162 13.57 -2.76 5.24
C ARG A 162 12.42 -2.64 6.25
N ILE A 163 11.95 -3.76 6.78
CA ILE A 163 10.77 -3.84 7.64
C ILE A 163 11.17 -4.19 9.07
N GLY A 164 12.01 -5.21 9.25
CA GLY A 164 12.43 -5.74 10.56
C GLY A 164 13.38 -4.85 11.36
N LYS A 165 13.61 -3.58 10.95
CA LYS A 165 14.39 -2.62 11.75
C LYS A 165 13.59 -1.99 12.87
N THR A 166 12.26 -1.94 12.75
CA THR A 166 11.38 -1.44 13.81
C THR A 166 10.83 -2.60 14.63
N ASP A 167 10.54 -2.38 15.91
CA ASP A 167 10.02 -3.45 16.79
C ASP A 167 8.70 -4.00 16.26
N ILE A 168 7.79 -3.12 15.84
CA ILE A 168 6.53 -3.53 15.21
C ILE A 168 6.75 -4.30 13.90
N GLY A 169 7.77 -3.92 13.12
CA GLY A 169 8.12 -4.63 11.89
C GLY A 169 8.64 -6.04 12.15
N LYS A 170 9.46 -6.21 13.20
CA LYS A 170 9.89 -7.54 13.67
C LYS A 170 8.71 -8.38 14.11
N LYS A 171 7.81 -7.82 14.96
CA LYS A 171 6.59 -8.51 15.40
C LYS A 171 5.74 -9.00 14.23
N VAL A 172 5.58 -8.16 13.19
CA VAL A 172 4.84 -8.54 11.98
C VAL A 172 5.53 -9.70 11.24
N ILE A 173 6.85 -9.61 11.01
CA ILE A 173 7.60 -10.69 10.34
C ILE A 173 7.54 -11.99 11.16
N ASP A 174 7.73 -11.92 12.47
CA ASP A 174 7.68 -13.07 13.37
C ASP A 174 6.29 -13.73 13.36
N SER A 175 5.23 -12.93 13.36
CA SER A 175 3.85 -13.42 13.25
C SER A 175 3.59 -14.07 11.89
N LEU A 176 4.11 -13.51 10.79
CA LEU A 176 4.01 -14.12 9.45
C LEU A 176 4.73 -15.47 9.40
N LEU A 177 5.91 -15.59 10.01
CA LEU A 177 6.67 -16.84 10.10
C LEU A 177 5.97 -17.86 11.01
N LYS A 178 5.51 -17.44 12.19
CA LYS A 178 4.82 -18.30 13.16
C LYS A 178 3.54 -18.91 12.58
N LYS A 179 2.78 -18.14 11.81
CA LYS A 179 1.56 -18.61 11.13
C LYS A 179 1.84 -19.29 9.78
N ASN A 180 3.12 -19.46 9.42
CA ASN A 180 3.57 -20.05 8.15
C ASN A 180 2.98 -19.36 6.91
N ILE A 181 2.64 -18.07 7.01
CA ILE A 181 2.18 -17.23 5.88
C ILE A 181 3.37 -16.95 4.95
N ILE A 182 4.55 -16.75 5.55
CA ILE A 182 5.84 -16.83 4.86
C ILE A 182 6.69 -17.90 5.52
N TYR A 183 7.55 -18.56 4.75
CA TYR A 183 8.54 -19.50 5.25
C TYR A 183 9.92 -19.24 4.64
N GLN A 184 10.98 -19.63 5.36
CA GLN A 184 12.34 -19.49 4.89
C GLN A 184 12.75 -20.71 4.04
N ASP A 185 13.25 -20.46 2.83
CA ASP A 185 13.94 -21.43 1.99
C ASP A 185 15.28 -20.83 1.58
N LYS A 186 16.37 -21.37 2.15
CA LYS A 186 17.74 -20.83 2.01
C LYS A 186 17.80 -19.35 2.41
N GLN A 187 18.12 -18.47 1.47
CA GLN A 187 18.25 -17.02 1.66
C GLN A 187 16.97 -16.25 1.30
N MET A 188 15.87 -16.96 0.99
CA MET A 188 14.62 -16.37 0.54
C MET A 188 13.52 -16.61 1.57
N TYR A 189 12.63 -15.64 1.71
CA TYR A 189 11.27 -15.90 2.16
C TYR A 189 10.41 -16.25 0.96
N ILE A 190 9.45 -17.16 1.17
CA ILE A 190 8.47 -17.59 0.18
C ILE A 190 7.07 -17.47 0.79
N ILE A 191 6.10 -16.97 0.02
CA ILE A 191 4.69 -16.91 0.44
C ILE A 191 4.05 -18.31 0.36
N ASN A 192 3.30 -18.65 1.41
CA ASN A 192 2.35 -19.74 1.42
C ASN A 192 0.93 -19.18 1.22
N ASN A 193 0.41 -19.25 -0.01
CA ASN A 193 -0.90 -18.70 -0.35
C ASN A 193 -2.04 -19.34 0.47
N THR A 194 -1.95 -20.63 0.78
CA THR A 194 -2.96 -21.33 1.58
C THR A 194 -3.00 -20.81 3.01
N ALA A 195 -1.84 -20.59 3.62
CA ALA A 195 -1.77 -20.01 4.97
C ALA A 195 -2.21 -18.53 4.96
N MET A 196 -1.87 -17.77 3.94
CA MET A 196 -2.29 -16.38 3.79
C MET A 196 -3.82 -16.26 3.72
N ASP A 197 -4.47 -17.07 2.89
CA ASP A 197 -5.93 -17.10 2.79
C ASP A 197 -6.57 -17.52 4.12
N LYS A 198 -6.04 -18.56 4.77
CA LYS A 198 -6.52 -19.04 6.06
C LYS A 198 -6.40 -18.01 7.19
N PHE A 199 -5.26 -17.32 7.30
CA PHE A 199 -4.93 -16.49 8.48
C PHE A 199 -5.15 -15.00 8.27
N LEU A 200 -5.15 -14.53 7.03
CA LEU A 200 -5.43 -13.14 6.68
C LEU A 200 -6.75 -13.00 5.90
N GLY A 201 -7.43 -14.08 5.52
CA GLY A 201 -8.69 -14.00 4.78
C GLY A 201 -8.56 -13.33 3.42
N VAL A 202 -7.36 -13.32 2.84
CA VAL A 202 -7.06 -12.65 1.57
C VAL A 202 -6.06 -13.44 0.73
N LYS A 203 -6.24 -13.36 -0.59
CA LYS A 203 -5.23 -13.76 -1.57
C LYS A 203 -4.25 -12.61 -1.82
N PHE A 204 -3.18 -12.88 -2.56
CA PHE A 204 -2.09 -11.92 -2.77
C PHE A 204 -2.57 -10.60 -3.38
N ASP A 205 -3.51 -10.69 -4.32
CA ASP A 205 -4.09 -9.50 -4.95
C ASP A 205 -4.98 -8.71 -3.98
N GLY A 206 -5.61 -9.36 -3.00
CA GLY A 206 -6.36 -8.67 -1.93
C GLY A 206 -5.48 -7.78 -1.05
N ILE A 207 -4.23 -8.17 -0.79
CA ILE A 207 -3.26 -7.34 -0.03
C ILE A 207 -2.85 -6.11 -0.82
N ARG A 208 -2.64 -6.29 -2.12
CA ARG A 208 -2.35 -5.22 -3.06
C ARG A 208 -3.49 -4.20 -3.06
N THR A 209 -4.73 -4.66 -3.16
CA THR A 209 -5.92 -3.79 -3.22
C THR A 209 -6.44 -3.31 -1.86
N CYS A 210 -5.63 -3.46 -0.80
CA CYS A 210 -5.94 -2.99 0.57
C CYS A 210 -7.20 -3.58 1.18
N VAL A 211 -7.53 -4.82 0.85
CA VAL A 211 -8.67 -5.50 1.49
C VAL A 211 -8.37 -5.65 3.00
N MET A 212 -9.24 -5.08 3.83
CA MET A 212 -9.21 -5.21 5.29
C MET A 212 -10.25 -6.24 5.73
N SER A 213 -9.81 -7.50 5.85
CA SER A 213 -10.64 -8.59 6.39
C SER A 213 -10.64 -8.57 7.93
N ASP A 214 -11.64 -9.20 8.54
CA ASP A 214 -11.65 -9.37 10.01
C ASP A 214 -10.47 -10.23 10.50
N ALA A 215 -9.98 -11.16 9.66
CA ALA A 215 -8.79 -11.96 9.96
C ALA A 215 -7.51 -11.10 10.00
N ILE A 216 -7.41 -10.07 9.13
CA ILE A 216 -6.32 -9.10 9.21
C ILE A 216 -6.41 -8.30 10.51
N LEU A 217 -7.60 -7.83 10.91
CA LEU A 217 -7.76 -7.12 12.18
C LEU A 217 -7.27 -7.96 13.37
N LEU A 218 -7.71 -9.23 13.45
CA LEU A 218 -7.26 -10.17 14.49
C LEU A 218 -5.75 -10.43 14.43
N PHE A 219 -5.18 -10.52 13.23
CA PHE A 219 -3.73 -10.65 13.05
C PHE A 219 -2.98 -9.43 13.59
N LEU A 220 -3.48 -8.21 13.32
CA LEU A 220 -2.88 -6.96 13.78
C LEU A 220 -2.98 -6.81 15.30
N GLU A 221 -4.13 -7.16 15.89
CA GLU A 221 -4.31 -7.20 17.34
C GLU A 221 -3.30 -8.16 17.99
N ASP A 222 -3.12 -9.37 17.46
CA ASP A 222 -2.13 -10.35 17.94
C ASP A 222 -0.69 -9.79 17.87
N CYS A 223 -0.37 -9.03 16.81
CA CYS A 223 0.93 -8.37 16.68
C CYS A 223 1.14 -7.21 17.67
N CYS A 224 0.08 -6.52 18.06
CA CYS A 224 0.17 -5.33 18.92
C CYS A 224 -0.06 -5.65 20.41
N LYS A 225 -0.53 -6.86 20.76
CA LYS A 225 -0.66 -7.28 22.16
C LYS A 225 0.69 -7.20 22.87
N LYS A 226 0.73 -6.50 24.00
CA LYS A 226 1.85 -6.60 24.94
C LYS A 226 1.86 -8.03 25.47
N LYS A 227 3.01 -8.71 25.41
CA LYS A 227 3.17 -9.95 26.16
C LYS A 227 2.96 -9.59 27.62
N GLU A 228 1.97 -10.21 28.27
CA GLU A 228 1.96 -10.26 29.72
C GLU A 228 3.24 -10.97 30.12
N ASP A 229 4.14 -10.24 30.78
CA ASP A 229 5.30 -10.83 31.40
C ASP A 229 4.79 -11.86 32.41
N LYS A 230 4.96 -13.13 32.09
CA LYS A 230 4.84 -14.18 33.08
C LYS A 230 5.98 -13.96 34.07
N CYS A 231 5.65 -13.34 35.20
CA CYS A 231 6.43 -13.40 36.43
C CYS A 231 6.82 -14.85 36.75
#